data_AF-X1PRL1-F1
#
_entry.id   AF-X1PRL1-F1
#
_cell.length_a   1.000
_cell.length_b   1.000
_cell.length_c   1.000
_cell.angle_alpha   90.00
_cell.angle_beta   90.00
_cell.angle_gamma   90.00
#
_symmetry.space_group_name_H-M   'P 1'
#
loop_
_entity.id
_entity.type
_entity.pdbx_description
1 polymer ?
#
loop_
_entity_poly.entity_id
_entity_poly.type
_entity_poly.pdbx_seq_one_letter_code
_entity_poly.pdbx_strand_id
1 'polypeptide(L)' 'MEDKEITKILWINGLKNAVEFGGTPNKKAVMGKLMSERKDLRSQTRTIIPLLDQILGEIKSLTLDEQKKKL' A
#
# COMPACT_ATOMS: atom_id res chain seq x y z
N MET A 1 -13.63 -2.79 11.76
CA MET A 1 -13.55 -1.33 11.57
C MET A 1 -12.11 -0.89 11.35
N GLU A 2 -11.14 -1.46 12.07
CA GLU A 2 -9.70 -1.19 11.93
C GLU A 2 -9.08 -1.71 10.61
N ASP A 3 -9.42 -2.93 10.19
CA ASP A 3 -8.88 -3.54 8.95
C ASP A 3 -9.18 -2.72 7.68
N LYS A 4 -10.35 -2.08 7.64
CA LYS A 4 -10.76 -1.22 6.50
C LYS A 4 -9.90 0.05 6.43
N GLU A 5 -9.51 0.60 7.57
CA GLU A 5 -8.66 1.79 7.64
C GLU A 5 -7.24 1.46 7.20
N ILE A 6 -6.67 0.36 7.73
CA ILE A 6 -5.34 -0.12 7.34
C ILE A 6 -5.30 -0.41 5.83
N THR A 7 -6.30 -1.12 5.31
CA THR A 7 -6.43 -1.40 3.87
C THR A 7 -6.44 -0.12 3.05
N LYS A 8 -7.20 0.90 3.46
CA LYS A 8 -7.27 2.19 2.76
C LYS A 8 -5.92 2.92 2.76
N ILE A 9 -5.21 2.92 3.88
CA ILE A 9 -3.89 3.56 3.99
C ILE A 9 -2.88 2.84 3.08
N LEU A 10 -2.88 1.50 3.11
CA LEU A 10 -2.02 0.68 2.27
C LEU A 10 -2.32 0.87 0.78
N TRP A 11 -3.60 0.92 0.42
CA TRP A 11 -4.06 1.17 -0.94
C TRP A 11 -3.57 2.51 -1.47
N ILE A 12 -3.82 3.61 -0.73
CA ILE A 12 -3.43 4.97 -1.15
C ILE A 12 -1.90 5.08 -1.22
N ASN A 13 -1.17 4.59 -0.22
CA ASN A 13 0.29 4.67 -0.24
C ASN A 13 0.91 3.79 -1.34
N GLY A 14 0.33 2.62 -1.58
CA GLY A 14 0.71 1.75 -2.69
C GLY A 14 0.50 2.41 -4.04
N LEU A 15 -0.66 3.03 -4.29
CA LEU A 15 -0.95 3.73 -5.54
C LEU A 15 -0.05 4.94 -5.75
N LYS A 16 0.16 5.78 -4.72
CA LYS A 16 1.07 6.93 -4.82
C LYS A 16 2.47 6.48 -5.23
N ASN A 17 2.97 5.43 -4.57
CA ASN A 17 4.28 4.89 -4.87
C ASN A 17 4.32 4.27 -6.28
N ALA A 18 3.32 3.47 -6.67
CA ALA A 18 3.28 2.90 -8.02
C ALA A 18 3.27 3.99 -9.11
N VAL A 19 2.44 5.03 -8.97
CA VAL A 19 2.36 6.14 -9.92
C VAL A 19 3.67 6.91 -10.01
N GLU A 20 4.31 7.18 -8.87
CA GLU A 20 5.62 7.84 -8.78
C GLU A 20 6.73 7.04 -9.48
N PHE A 21 6.68 5.71 -9.42
CA PHE A 21 7.68 4.80 -9.96
C PHE A 21 7.22 4.03 -11.21
N GLY A 22 6.35 4.63 -12.04
CA GLY A 22 6.04 4.12 -13.38
C GLY A 22 5.19 2.85 -13.43
N GLY A 23 4.36 2.62 -12.41
CA GLY A 23 3.35 1.57 -12.38
C GLY A 23 3.65 0.40 -11.45
N THR A 24 4.87 0.33 -10.90
CA THR A 24 5.28 -0.78 -10.01
C THR A 24 5.52 -0.29 -8.59
N PRO A 25 4.67 -0.66 -7.62
CA PRO A 25 4.88 -0.27 -6.23
C PRO A 25 6.04 -1.03 -5.58
N ASN A 26 6.75 -0.35 -4.69
CA ASN A 26 7.82 -0.89 -3.88
C ASN A 26 7.32 -1.24 -2.47
N LYS A 27 7.28 -2.53 -2.16
CA LYS A 27 6.83 -3.04 -0.85
C LYS A 27 7.56 -2.43 0.34
N LYS A 28 8.89 -2.29 0.26
CA LYS A 28 9.69 -1.75 1.38
C LYS A 28 9.37 -0.28 1.62
N ALA A 29 9.21 0.51 0.56
CA ALA A 29 8.86 1.92 0.65
C ALA A 29 7.47 2.12 1.28
N VAL A 30 6.46 1.39 0.80
CA VAL A 30 5.08 1.47 1.31
C VAL A 30 5.01 1.03 2.76
N MET A 31 5.65 -0.09 3.11
CA MET A 31 5.71 -0.57 4.49
C MET A 31 6.46 0.40 5.42
N GLY A 32 7.60 0.92 4.99
CA GLY A 32 8.39 1.87 5.76
C GLY A 32 7.61 3.15 6.07
N LYS A 33 6.85 3.65 5.09
CA LYS A 33 5.96 4.80 5.26
C LYS A 33 4.80 4.52 6.23
N LEU A 34 4.14 3.37 6.11
CA LEU A 34 3.11 2.98 7.09
C LEU A 34 3.68 2.95 8.51
N MET A 35 4.86 2.37 8.69
CA MET A 35 5.48 2.21 10.02
C MET A 35 6.03 3.52 10.62
N SER A 36 6.28 4.55 9.80
CA SER A 36 6.62 5.89 10.28
C SER A 36 5.37 6.67 10.71
N GLU A 37 4.27 6.56 9.96
CA GLU A 37 3.01 7.28 10.20
C GLU A 37 2.13 6.62 11.28
N ARG A 38 2.13 5.29 11.36
CA ARG A 38 1.30 4.48 12.27
C ARG A 38 2.16 3.61 13.17
N LYS A 39 2.74 4.23 14.20
CA LYS A 39 3.62 3.54 15.16
C LYS A 39 2.92 2.44 15.94
N ASP A 40 1.62 2.58 16.16
CA ASP A 40 0.71 1.62 16.79
C ASP A 40 0.61 0.29 16.01
N LEU A 41 0.78 0.34 14.69
CA LEU A 41 0.70 -0.83 13.82
C LEU A 41 1.99 -1.68 13.77
N ARG A 42 3.09 -1.22 14.38
CA ARG A 42 4.38 -1.93 14.36
C ARG A 42 4.31 -3.32 14.97
N SER A 43 3.53 -3.49 16.04
CA SER A 43 3.29 -4.79 16.68
C SER A 43 2.51 -5.76 15.78
N GLN A 44 1.77 -5.24 14.81
CA GLN A 44 0.88 -6.00 13.91
C GLN A 44 1.53 -6.35 12.56
N THR A 45 2.85 -6.16 12.43
CA THR A 45 3.60 -6.36 11.18
C THR A 45 3.30 -7.71 10.50
N ARG A 46 3.18 -8.80 11.28
CA ARG A 46 2.88 -10.15 10.75
C ARG A 46 1.54 -10.23 10.04
N THR A 47 0.53 -9.48 10.50
CA THR A 47 -0.82 -9.43 9.89
C THR A 47 -0.86 -8.47 8.70
N ILE A 48 -0.08 -7.39 8.76
CA ILE A 48 -0.05 -6.35 7.72
C ILE A 48 0.68 -6.83 6.46
N ILE A 49 1.73 -7.65 6.59
CA ILE A 49 2.52 -8.10 5.44
C ILE A 49 1.68 -8.81 4.37
N PRO A 50 0.86 -9.83 4.70
CA PRO A 50 0.01 -10.50 3.71
C PRO A 50 -1.01 -9.55 3.06
N LEU A 51 -1.61 -8.66 3.85
CA LEU A 51 -2.56 -7.66 3.34
C LEU A 51 -1.89 -6.69 2.37
N LEU A 52 -0.68 -6.23 2.70
CA LEU A 52 0.12 -5.38 1.82
C LEU A 52 0.46 -6.13 0.52
N ASP A 53 0.87 -7.39 0.58
CA ASP A 53 1.18 -8.18 -0.61
C ASP A 53 -0.02 -8.30 -1.56
N GLN A 54 -1.21 -8.56 -1.01
CA GLN A 54 -2.45 -8.59 -1.78
C GLN A 54 -2.70 -7.24 -2.48
N ILE A 55 -2.67 -6.14 -1.72
CA ILE A 55 -2.94 -4.78 -2.23
C ILE A 55 -1.94 -4.40 -3.33
N LEU A 56 -0.65 -4.68 -3.14
CA LEU A 56 0.36 -4.38 -4.14
C LEU A 56 0.20 -5.22 -5.40
N GLY A 57 -0.26 -6.48 -5.26
CA GLY A 57 -0.63 -7.33 -6.39
C GLY A 57 -1.78 -6.74 -7.19
N GLU A 58 -2.84 -6.30 -6.51
CA GLU A 58 -4.00 -5.62 -7.13
C GLU A 58 -3.54 -4.34 -7.86
N ILE A 59 -2.74 -3.49 -7.23
CA ILE A 59 -2.23 -2.26 -7.85
C ILE A 59 -1.37 -2.56 -9.07
N LYS A 60 -0.46 -3.54 -8.98
CA LYS A 60 0.41 -3.94 -10.09
C LYS A 60 -0.38 -4.50 -11.29
N SER A 61 -1.58 -5.03 -11.07
CA SER A 61 -2.46 -5.50 -12.14
C SER A 61 -3.13 -4.38 -12.93
N LEU A 62 -3.13 -3.15 -12.40
CA LEU A 62 -3.67 -1.97 -13.07
C LEU A 62 -2.63 -1.34 -14.00
N THR A 63 -3.10 -0.80 -15.12
CA THR A 63 -2.30 0.11 -15.95
C THR A 63 -1.96 1.40 -15.22
N LEU A 64 -0.88 2.08 -15.61
CA LEU A 64 -0.47 3.35 -14.99
C LEU A 64 -1.60 4.41 -15.01
N ASP A 65 -2.41 4.44 -16.07
CA ASP A 65 -3.53 5.38 -16.18
C ASP A 65 -4.69 5.02 -15.24
N GLU A 66 -4.99 3.73 -15.06
CA GLU A 66 -5.96 3.28 -14.06
C GLU A 66 -5.49 3.56 -12.64
N GLN A 67 -4.20 3.39 -12.36
CA GLN A 67 -3.61 3.74 -11.06
C GLN A 67 -3.79 5.23 -10.77
N LYS A 68 -3.50 6.11 -11.75
CA LYS A 68 -3.71 7.56 -11.62
C LYS A 68 -5.19 7.93 -11.40
N LYS A 69 -6.13 7.24 -12.06
CA LYS A 69 -7.58 7.48 -11.90
C LYS A 69 -8.13 7.02 -10.54
N LYS A 70 -7.46 6.09 -9.88
CA LYS A 70 -7.86 5.52 -8.58
C LYS A 70 -7.18 6.20 -7.39
N LEU A 71 -6.29 7.16 -7.65
CA LEU A 71 -5.58 7.95 -6.65
C LEU A 71 -6.43 9.12 -6.16
#